data_AF-A0A1W2F9Y0-F1
#
_entry.id   AF-A0A1W2F9Y0-F1
#
_cell.length_a   1.000
_cell.length_b   1.000
_cell.length_c   1.000
_cell.angle_alpha   90.00
_cell.angle_beta   90.00
_cell.angle_gamma   90.00
#
_symmetry.space_group_name_H-M   'P 1'
#
loop_
_entity.id
_entity.type
_entity.pdbx_description
1 polymer ?
#
loop_
_entity_poly.entity_id
_entity_poly.type
_entity_poly.pdbx_seq_one_letter_code
_entity_poly.pdbx_strand_id
1 'polypeptide(L)'
;MDQENEAIERSKKTGRPFQAEVLHNGDTIKQLLARSRYVLYKKPSDWIDSQKDRAELLFGRFPDLKTAYGLSFGLSQIFENTTDKVFALARLAKWHEKVRQTGFKSFNTIARSIQNHYQTILNYFDNRSTNASAESFNAKIKAFRNLFRGVKNIEFFLYRLTQLYA
;
A
#
# COMPACT_ATOMS: atom_id res chain seq x y z
N MET A 1 3.50 -17.98 -12.40
CA MET A 1 2.26 -18.77 -12.20
C MET A 1 1.96 -19.59 -13.44
N ASP A 2 2.00 -18.99 -14.62
CA ASP A 2 1.78 -19.71 -15.87
C ASP A 2 2.81 -20.82 -16.10
N GLN A 3 4.10 -20.55 -15.86
CA GLN A 3 5.16 -21.57 -15.95
C GLN A 3 4.96 -22.78 -15.01
N GLU A 4 4.44 -22.54 -13.80
CA GLU A 4 4.19 -23.62 -12.83
C GLU A 4 2.94 -24.42 -13.23
N ASN A 5 1.89 -23.73 -13.68
CA ASN A 5 0.69 -24.37 -14.21
C ASN A 5 1.02 -25.21 -15.45
N GLU A 6 1.85 -24.69 -16.35
CA GLU A 6 2.37 -25.43 -17.50
C GLU A 6 3.19 -26.65 -17.06
N ALA A 7 4.03 -26.51 -16.03
CA ALA A 7 4.83 -27.63 -15.51
C ALA A 7 3.93 -28.73 -14.91
N ILE A 8 2.86 -28.36 -14.21
CA ILE A 8 1.84 -29.28 -13.68
C ILE A 8 1.09 -29.97 -14.83
N GLU A 9 0.71 -29.24 -15.88
CA GLU A 9 0.04 -29.83 -17.04
C GLU A 9 0.96 -30.79 -17.81
N ARG A 10 2.26 -30.47 -17.94
CA ARG A 10 3.26 -31.38 -18.52
C ARG A 10 3.49 -32.62 -17.67
N SER A 11 3.47 -32.49 -16.34
CA SER A 11 3.66 -33.62 -15.43
C SER A 11 2.50 -34.63 -15.54
N LYS A 12 1.26 -34.14 -15.64
CA LYS A 12 0.06 -34.96 -15.90
C LYS A 12 0.16 -35.73 -17.22
N LYS A 13 0.66 -35.08 -18.28
CA LYS A 13 0.83 -35.72 -19.61
C LYS A 13 1.94 -36.77 -19.66
N THR A 14 2.98 -36.63 -18.83
CA THR A 14 4.17 -37.49 -18.85
C THR A 14 4.17 -38.57 -17.78
N GLY A 15 3.18 -38.58 -16.87
CA GLY A 15 3.08 -39.52 -15.76
C GLY A 15 4.14 -39.34 -14.66
N ARG A 16 4.95 -38.28 -14.73
CA ARG A 16 5.97 -37.97 -13.72
C ARG A 16 5.39 -37.03 -12.66
N PRO A 17 5.68 -37.21 -11.36
CA PRO A 17 5.20 -36.30 -10.32
C PRO A 17 5.84 -34.91 -10.51
N PHE A 18 5.03 -33.85 -10.35
CA PHE A 18 5.52 -32.47 -10.33
C PHE A 18 6.26 -32.20 -9.02
N GLN A 19 7.47 -31.65 -9.10
CA GLN A 19 8.24 -31.21 -7.94
C GLN A 19 8.43 -29.70 -8.00
N ALA A 20 7.89 -29.00 -7.01
CA ALA A 20 8.04 -27.55 -6.92
C ALA A 20 9.48 -27.17 -6.57
N GLU A 21 9.97 -26.08 -7.16
CA GLU A 21 11.23 -25.46 -6.75
C GLU A 21 11.10 -24.99 -5.28
N VAL A 22 12.07 -25.39 -4.45
CA VAL A 22 12.21 -24.96 -3.06
C VAL A 22 13.42 -24.04 -2.96
N LEU A 23 13.21 -22.86 -2.40
CA LEU A 23 14.24 -21.84 -2.22
C LEU A 23 15.09 -22.13 -0.97
N HIS A 24 16.21 -21.42 -0.80
CA HIS A 24 17.10 -21.64 0.35
C HIS A 24 16.42 -21.34 1.69
N ASN A 25 15.38 -20.51 1.69
CA ASN A 25 14.58 -20.21 2.87
C ASN A 25 13.45 -21.23 3.13
N GLY A 26 13.39 -22.31 2.34
CA GLY A 26 12.40 -23.38 2.44
C GLY A 26 11.03 -23.06 1.82
N ASP A 27 10.83 -21.86 1.28
CA ASP A 27 9.58 -21.51 0.59
C ASP A 27 9.58 -22.06 -0.85
N THR A 28 8.42 -22.51 -1.33
CA THR A 28 8.16 -22.59 -2.77
C THR A 28 7.91 -21.19 -3.36
N ILE A 29 7.94 -21.04 -4.69
CA ILE A 29 7.65 -19.75 -5.34
C ILE A 29 6.27 -19.19 -4.94
N LYS A 30 5.24 -20.03 -4.84
CA LYS A 30 3.90 -19.64 -4.38
C LYS A 30 3.91 -19.18 -2.92
N GLN A 31 4.62 -19.92 -2.06
CA GLN A 31 4.75 -19.55 -0.65
C GLN A 31 5.52 -18.25 -0.49
N LEU A 32 6.57 -18.02 -1.28
CA LEU A 32 7.31 -16.77 -1.30
C LEU A 32 6.38 -15.59 -1.62
N LEU A 33 5.57 -15.68 -2.69
CA LEU A 33 4.62 -14.63 -3.05
C LEU A 33 3.58 -14.36 -1.94
N ALA A 34 2.99 -15.42 -1.39
CA ALA A 34 1.98 -15.29 -0.34
C ALA A 34 2.55 -14.72 0.97
N ARG A 35 3.70 -15.23 1.42
CA ARG A 35 4.35 -14.85 2.69
C ARG A 35 5.05 -13.49 2.62
N SER A 36 5.47 -13.06 1.43
CA SER A 36 6.11 -11.75 1.24
C SER A 36 5.12 -10.59 1.10
N ARG A 37 3.80 -10.84 1.09
CA ARG A 37 2.78 -9.79 0.95
C ARG A 37 2.99 -8.63 1.92
N TYR A 38 3.29 -8.92 3.19
CA TYR A 38 3.49 -7.89 4.22
C TYR A 38 4.82 -7.14 4.08
N VAL A 39 5.84 -7.75 3.45
CA VAL A 39 7.11 -7.08 3.16
C VAL A 39 6.86 -5.84 2.29
N LEU A 40 5.95 -5.98 1.32
CA LEU A 40 5.59 -4.91 0.37
C LEU A 40 4.88 -3.71 1.00
N TYR A 41 4.39 -3.83 2.24
CA TYR A 41 3.67 -2.74 2.95
C TYR A 41 4.51 -2.08 4.04
N LYS A 42 5.70 -2.60 4.32
CA LYS A 42 6.59 -2.09 5.38
C LYS A 42 7.76 -1.33 4.79
N LYS A 43 8.37 -0.45 5.59
CA LYS A 43 9.65 0.15 5.25
C LYS A 43 10.76 -0.89 5.39
N PRO A 44 11.87 -0.77 4.63
CA PRO A 44 12.99 -1.70 4.78
C PRO A 44 13.60 -1.70 6.18
N SER A 45 13.53 -0.56 6.89
CA SER A 45 13.96 -0.42 8.28
C SER A 45 13.16 -1.28 9.27
N ASP A 46 11.92 -1.63 8.91
CA ASP A 46 10.98 -2.30 9.80
C ASP A 46 10.88 -3.81 9.51
N TRP A 47 11.74 -4.30 8.61
CA TRP A 47 11.83 -5.71 8.27
C TRP A 47 12.66 -6.46 9.30
N ILE A 48 12.08 -7.55 9.81
CA ILE A 48 12.84 -8.59 10.52
C ILE A 48 13.68 -9.39 9.52
N ASP A 49 14.66 -10.15 9.99
CA ASP A 49 15.62 -10.82 9.09
C ASP A 49 14.97 -11.80 8.11
N SER A 50 13.95 -12.54 8.56
CA SER A 50 13.16 -13.42 7.67
C SER A 50 12.32 -12.67 6.63
N GLN A 51 12.04 -11.38 6.84
CA GLN A 51 11.40 -10.50 5.87
C GLN A 51 12.42 -9.94 4.88
N LYS A 52 13.64 -9.60 5.32
CA LYS A 52 14.73 -9.16 4.45
C LYS A 52 15.12 -10.26 3.46
N ASP A 53 15.31 -11.47 3.97
CA ASP A 53 15.66 -12.65 3.16
C ASP A 53 14.60 -12.95 2.09
N ARG A 54 13.32 -12.91 2.48
CA ARG A 54 12.20 -13.01 1.52
C ARG A 54 12.15 -11.87 0.53
N ALA A 55 12.44 -10.64 0.96
CA ALA A 55 12.46 -9.48 0.06
C ALA A 55 13.53 -9.64 -1.02
N GLU A 56 14.72 -10.12 -0.64
CA GLU A 56 15.82 -10.40 -1.56
C GLU A 56 15.42 -11.45 -2.60
N LEU A 57 14.89 -12.59 -2.16
CA LEU A 57 14.37 -13.64 -3.04
C LEU A 57 13.26 -13.13 -3.96
N LEU A 58 12.30 -12.40 -3.41
CA LEU A 58 11.16 -11.87 -4.15
C LEU A 58 11.60 -10.88 -5.22
N PHE A 59 12.44 -9.91 -4.86
CA PHE A 59 12.88 -8.86 -5.78
C PHE A 59 13.91 -9.33 -6.80
N GLY A 60 14.69 -10.36 -6.49
CA GLY A 60 15.55 -11.03 -7.46
C GLY A 60 14.75 -11.73 -8.56
N ARG A 61 13.63 -12.37 -8.20
CA ARG A 61 12.78 -13.10 -9.16
C ARG A 61 11.73 -12.24 -9.86
N PHE A 62 11.26 -11.19 -9.21
CA PHE A 62 10.21 -10.30 -9.72
C PHE A 62 10.69 -8.84 -9.69
N PRO A 63 11.54 -8.42 -10.64
CA PRO A 63 12.07 -7.05 -10.70
C PRO A 63 10.98 -5.98 -10.79
N ASP A 64 9.86 -6.29 -11.45
CA ASP A 64 8.71 -5.38 -11.53
C ASP A 64 8.09 -5.11 -10.16
N LEU A 65 8.05 -6.10 -9.26
CA LEU A 65 7.59 -5.90 -7.88
C LEU A 65 8.57 -5.03 -7.10
N LYS A 66 9.88 -5.17 -7.33
CA LYS A 66 10.90 -4.29 -6.72
C LYS A 66 10.68 -2.84 -7.15
N THR A 67 10.46 -2.63 -8.45
CA THR A 67 10.19 -1.31 -9.03
C THR A 67 8.90 -0.72 -8.46
N ALA A 68 7.81 -1.49 -8.43
CA ALA A 68 6.53 -1.07 -7.87
C ALA A 68 6.65 -0.72 -6.38
N TYR A 69 7.33 -1.55 -5.59
CA TYR A 69 7.61 -1.27 -4.18
C TYR A 69 8.39 0.03 -4.01
N GLY A 70 9.44 0.24 -4.83
CA GLY A 70 10.23 1.47 -4.82
C GLY A 70 9.43 2.72 -5.16
N LEU A 71 8.48 2.64 -6.10
CA LEU A 71 7.57 3.75 -6.41
C LEU A 71 6.65 4.07 -5.23
N SER A 72 6.03 3.07 -4.61
CA SER A 72 5.17 3.27 -3.43
C SER A 72 5.95 3.84 -2.24
N PHE A 73 7.10 3.24 -1.92
CA PHE A 73 7.95 3.71 -0.84
C PHE A 73 8.47 5.13 -1.11
N GLY A 74 8.88 5.40 -2.35
CA GLY A 74 9.33 6.73 -2.78
C GLY A 74 8.26 7.80 -2.60
N LEU A 75 6.99 7.48 -2.84
CA LEU A 75 5.88 8.39 -2.56
C LEU A 75 5.76 8.68 -1.06
N SER A 76 5.75 7.65 -0.21
CA SER A 76 5.68 7.81 1.24
C SER A 76 6.82 8.69 1.78
N GLN A 77 8.04 8.49 1.27
CA GLN A 77 9.21 9.29 1.66
C GLN A 77 9.06 10.79 1.34
N ILE A 78 8.32 11.15 0.29
CA ILE A 78 8.03 12.56 -0.01
C ILE A 78 7.19 13.18 1.11
N PHE A 79 6.14 12.49 1.57
CA PHE A 79 5.27 12.99 2.64
C PHE A 79 5.95 12.97 4.01
N GLU A 80 6.81 11.99 4.27
CA GLU A 80 7.52 11.89 5.55
C GLU A 80 8.64 12.93 5.68
N ASN A 81 9.50 13.04 4.67
CA ASN A 81 10.78 13.75 4.75
C ASN A 81 10.79 15.11 4.06
N THR A 82 9.63 15.63 3.66
CA THR A 82 9.52 16.99 3.09
C THR A 82 8.66 17.85 4.00
N THR A 83 9.18 19.02 4.37
CA THR A 83 8.48 20.01 5.19
C THR A 83 8.00 21.19 4.35
N ASP A 84 8.75 21.56 3.32
CA ASP A 84 8.43 22.70 2.46
C ASP A 84 7.59 22.30 1.24
N LYS A 85 6.58 23.13 0.95
CA LYS A 85 5.60 22.90 -0.12
C LYS A 85 6.22 22.92 -1.52
N VAL A 86 7.18 23.82 -1.77
CA VAL A 86 7.83 23.95 -3.08
C VAL A 86 8.72 22.73 -3.34
N PHE A 87 9.47 22.29 -2.34
CA PHE A 87 10.24 21.05 -2.43
C PHE A 87 9.34 19.82 -2.60
N ALA A 88 8.17 19.79 -1.95
CA ALA A 88 7.21 18.70 -2.12
C ALA A 88 6.67 18.62 -3.55
N LEU A 89 6.31 19.76 -4.15
CA LEU A 89 5.90 19.83 -5.56
C LEU A 89 6.99 19.31 -6.50
N ALA A 90 8.23 19.76 -6.33
CA ALA A 90 9.35 19.32 -7.16
C ALA A 90 9.61 17.81 -7.02
N ARG A 91 9.54 17.28 -5.79
CA ARG A 91 9.70 15.83 -5.52
C ARG A 91 8.55 15.01 -6.11
N LEU A 92 7.31 15.48 -6.02
CA LEU A 92 6.15 14.83 -6.63
C LEU A 92 6.23 14.83 -8.15
N ALA A 93 6.70 15.90 -8.78
CA ALA A 93 6.92 15.96 -10.21
C ALA A 93 7.99 14.94 -10.65
N LYS A 94 9.11 14.85 -9.92
CA LYS A 94 10.15 13.84 -10.17
C LYS A 94 9.63 12.41 -9.98
N TRP A 95 8.80 12.17 -8.97
CA TRP A 95 8.16 10.88 -8.76
C TRP A 95 7.19 10.53 -9.89
N HIS A 96 6.40 11.50 -10.35
CA HIS A 96 5.49 11.32 -11.48
C HIS A 96 6.25 10.89 -12.75
N GLU A 97 7.37 11.54 -13.05
CA GLU A 97 8.18 11.17 -14.20
C GLU A 97 8.75 9.75 -14.08
N LYS A 98 9.20 9.35 -12.89
CA LYS A 98 9.62 7.95 -12.64
C LYS A 98 8.48 6.97 -12.89
N VAL A 99 7.27 7.25 -12.40
CA VAL A 99 6.09 6.41 -12.64
C VAL A 99 5.79 6.28 -14.13
N ARG A 100 5.87 7.38 -14.88
CA ARG A 100 5.63 7.38 -16.33
C ARG A 100 6.62 6.47 -17.05
N GLN A 101 7.89 6.50 -16.65
CA GLN A 101 8.96 5.70 -17.25
C GLN A 101 8.82 4.19 -17.02
N THR A 102 8.15 3.74 -15.95
CA THR A 102 7.96 2.31 -15.70
C THR A 102 6.86 1.67 -16.55
N GLY A 103 5.96 2.47 -17.15
CA GLY A 103 4.85 1.97 -17.95
C GLY A 103 3.74 1.27 -17.15
N PHE A 104 3.80 1.25 -15.82
CA PHE A 104 2.78 0.61 -14.99
C PHE A 104 1.45 1.39 -15.05
N LYS A 105 0.44 0.82 -15.71
CA LYS A 105 -0.87 1.46 -15.90
C LYS A 105 -1.52 1.85 -14.56
N SER A 106 -1.44 0.98 -13.55
CA SER A 106 -1.98 1.24 -12.21
C SER A 106 -1.35 2.45 -11.53
N PHE A 107 -0.01 2.55 -11.55
CA PHE A 107 0.69 3.71 -10.99
C PHE A 107 0.44 4.97 -11.80
N ASN A 108 0.35 4.90 -13.13
CA ASN A 108 0.02 6.05 -13.97
C ASN A 108 -1.37 6.63 -13.63
N THR A 109 -2.36 5.77 -13.34
CA THR A 109 -3.67 6.23 -12.86
C THR A 109 -3.58 6.96 -11.52
N ILE A 110 -2.80 6.43 -10.58
CA ILE A 110 -2.56 7.08 -9.28
C ILE A 110 -1.86 8.42 -9.47
N ALA A 111 -0.83 8.46 -10.31
CA ALA A 111 -0.04 9.65 -10.57
C ALA A 111 -0.88 10.76 -11.21
N ARG A 112 -1.77 10.41 -12.15
CA ARG A 112 -2.74 11.34 -12.73
C ARG A 112 -3.74 11.88 -11.69
N SER A 113 -4.23 11.02 -10.80
CA SER A 113 -5.11 11.46 -9.70
C SER A 113 -4.41 12.48 -8.79
N ILE A 114 -3.15 12.21 -8.43
CA ILE A 114 -2.34 13.14 -7.63
C ILE A 114 -2.15 14.47 -8.36
N GLN A 115 -1.85 14.44 -9.66
CA GLN A 115 -1.70 15.67 -10.46
C GLN A 115 -2.99 16.51 -10.49
N ASN A 116 -4.14 15.86 -10.73
CA ASN A 116 -5.44 16.53 -10.78
C ASN A 116 -5.80 17.23 -9.46
N HIS A 117 -5.25 16.76 -8.35
CA HIS A 117 -5.51 17.28 -7.01
C HIS A 117 -4.28 17.92 -6.36
N TYR A 118 -3.29 18.35 -7.14
CA TYR A 118 -2.01 18.82 -6.60
C TYR A 118 -2.16 19.93 -5.58
N GLN A 119 -3.02 20.92 -5.83
CA GLN A 119 -3.22 22.03 -4.89
C GLN A 119 -3.64 21.53 -3.50
N THR A 120 -4.67 20.67 -3.46
CA THR A 120 -5.19 20.11 -2.20
C THR A 120 -4.17 19.20 -1.53
N ILE A 121 -3.46 18.37 -2.30
CA ILE A 121 -2.43 17.48 -1.77
C ILE A 121 -1.26 18.28 -1.21
N LEU A 122 -0.85 19.36 -1.88
CA LEU A 122 0.26 20.19 -1.44
C LEU A 122 -0.07 20.98 -0.16
N ASN A 123 -1.34 21.31 0.08
CA ASN A 123 -1.76 21.94 1.34
C ASN A 123 -1.45 21.09 2.58
N TYR A 124 -1.25 19.77 2.42
CA TYR A 124 -0.70 18.93 3.48
C TYR A 124 0.63 19.48 4.00
N PHE A 125 1.50 20.02 3.15
CA PHE A 125 2.83 20.45 3.57
C PHE A 125 2.84 21.78 4.34
N ASP A 126 1.74 22.54 4.35
CA ASP A 126 1.66 23.79 5.12
C ASP A 126 1.61 23.51 6.63
N ASN A 127 0.72 22.60 7.05
CA ASN A 127 0.44 22.32 8.47
C ASN A 127 0.68 20.85 8.85
N ARG A 128 0.93 19.97 7.87
CA ARG A 128 1.08 18.51 8.01
C ARG A 128 -0.03 17.84 8.81
N SER A 129 -1.21 18.47 8.84
CA SER A 129 -2.39 17.96 9.52
C SER A 129 -2.85 16.70 8.81
N THR A 130 -2.96 15.61 9.56
CA THR A 130 -3.49 14.34 9.06
C THR A 130 -4.98 14.25 9.35
N ASN A 131 -5.69 13.46 8.55
CA ASN A 131 -7.11 13.17 8.76
C ASN A 131 -7.36 12.26 9.99
N ALA A 132 -6.31 11.90 10.75
CA ALA A 132 -6.39 10.94 11.85
C ALA A 132 -7.39 11.36 12.94
N SER A 133 -7.45 12.66 13.28
CA SER A 133 -8.43 13.17 14.25
C SER A 133 -9.86 13.03 13.74
N ALA A 134 -10.10 13.32 12.46
CA ALA A 134 -11.42 13.17 11.84
C ALA A 134 -11.80 11.68 11.68
N GLU A 135 -10.86 10.80 11.36
CA GLU A 135 -11.07 9.34 11.32
C GLU A 135 -11.40 8.77 12.69
N SER A 136 -10.66 9.19 13.73
CA SER A 136 -10.94 8.84 15.13
C SER A 136 -12.33 9.30 15.56
N PHE A 137 -12.70 10.53 15.19
CA PHE A 137 -14.02 11.07 15.45
C PHE A 137 -15.12 10.29 14.70
N ASN A 138 -14.92 10.00 13.40
CA ASN A 138 -15.83 9.18 12.61
C ASN A 138 -16.01 7.78 13.20
N ALA A 139 -14.95 7.18 13.76
CA ALA A 139 -15.04 5.91 14.47
C ALA A 139 -15.90 6.02 15.74
N LYS A 140 -15.72 7.08 16.54
CA LYS A 140 -16.56 7.38 17.72
C LYS A 140 -18.04 7.55 17.33
N ILE A 141 -18.33 8.31 16.27
CA ILE A 141 -19.70 8.48 15.76
C ILE A 141 -20.31 7.15 15.32
N LYS A 142 -19.55 6.32 14.60
CA LYS A 142 -20.03 4.99 14.16
C LYS A 142 -20.33 4.08 15.36
N ALA A 143 -19.44 4.04 16.35
CA ALA A 143 -19.65 3.28 17.58
C ALA A 143 -20.88 3.78 18.35
N PHE A 144 -21.00 5.10 18.51
CA PHE A 144 -22.13 5.76 19.13
C PHE A 144 -23.46 5.42 18.45
N ARG A 145 -23.52 5.53 17.11
CA ARG A 145 -24.70 5.15 16.32
C ARG A 145 -25.07 3.67 16.48
N ASN A 146 -24.08 2.78 16.57
CA ASN A 146 -24.31 1.35 16.75
C ASN A 146 -24.98 1.04 18.11
N LEU A 147 -24.58 1.75 19.19
CA LEU A 147 -25.23 1.63 20.50
C LEU A 147 -26.73 1.92 20.44
N PHE A 148 -27.14 2.89 19.62
CA PHE A 148 -28.55 3.28 19.45
C PHE A 148 -29.29 2.52 18.34
N ARG A 149 -28.63 1.52 17.72
CA ARG A 149 -29.16 0.73 16.60
C ARG A 149 -29.68 1.61 15.45
N GLY A 150 -28.97 2.70 15.17
CA GLY A 150 -29.32 3.69 14.16
C GLY A 150 -29.69 5.05 14.74
N VAL A 151 -30.21 5.93 13.88
CA VAL A 151 -30.61 7.30 14.23
C VAL A 151 -32.09 7.47 13.90
N LYS A 152 -32.94 7.55 14.94
CA LYS A 152 -34.39 7.80 14.76
C LYS A 152 -34.74 9.29 14.79
N ASN A 153 -34.03 10.07 15.59
CA ASN A 153 -34.18 11.52 15.68
C ASN A 153 -32.79 12.15 15.54
N ILE A 154 -32.60 12.93 14.46
CA ILE A 154 -31.31 13.53 14.10
C ILE A 154 -30.94 14.63 15.10
N GLU A 155 -31.88 15.49 15.49
CA GLU A 155 -31.63 16.58 16.44
C GLU A 155 -31.15 16.04 17.79
N PHE A 156 -31.84 15.02 18.33
CA PHE A 156 -31.45 14.41 19.59
C PHE A 156 -30.12 13.65 19.50
N PHE A 157 -29.83 13.05 18.35
CA PHE A 157 -28.54 12.39 18.09
C PHE A 157 -27.40 13.41 18.07
N LEU A 158 -27.57 14.54 17.37
CA LEU A 158 -26.58 15.61 17.32
C LEU A 158 -26.38 16.24 18.70
N TYR A 159 -27.46 16.53 19.44
CA TYR A 159 -27.40 17.04 20.82
C TYR A 159 -26.51 16.15 21.71
N ARG A 160 -26.74 14.83 21.69
CA ARG A 160 -25.95 13.90 22.52
C ARG A 160 -24.51 13.74 22.03
N LEU A 161 -24.29 13.79 20.73
CA LEU A 161 -22.97 13.71 20.14
C LEU A 161 -22.12 14.91 20.56
N THR A 162 -22.72 16.12 20.56
CA THR A 162 -22.06 17.32 21.08
C THR A 162 -21.79 17.25 22.58
N GLN A 163 -22.72 16.74 23.39
CA GLN A 163 -22.52 16.65 24.84
C GLN A 163 -21.43 15.64 25.27
N LEU A 164 -21.10 14.66 24.42
CA LEU A 164 -20.16 13.59 24.76
C LEU A 164 -18.76 13.77 24.13
N TYR A 165 -18.66 14.52 23.04
CA TYR A 165 -17.45 14.58 22.22
C TYR A 165 -17.03 15.98 21.77
N ALA A 166 -17.76 17.05 22.16
CA ALA A 166 -17.30 18.43 22.07
C ALA A 166 -16.74 18.89 23.41
#